data_AF-E5WZB0-F1
#
_entry.id   AF-E5WZB0-F1
#
_cell.length_a   1.000
_cell.length_b   1.000
_cell.length_c   1.000
_cell.angle_alpha   90.00
_cell.angle_beta   90.00
_cell.angle_gamma   90.00
#
_symmetry.space_group_name_H-M   'P 1'
#
loop_
_entity.id
_entity.type
_entity.pdbx_description
1 polymer ?
#
loop_
_entity_poly.entity_id
_entity_poly.type
_entity_poly.pdbx_seq_one_letter_code
_entity_poly.pdbx_strand_id
1 'polypeptide(L)'
;MIQAKETYKEELSKHVEGIFKKYVKPGLHICDIATGGGKSYTIGKLTCEYYPKHFDRIVILCVQNKLVEGMNREIDRFIDLQDSLIKEDQKLVIENNTEVIKKAIDTDSFRRFIEQIEHRIGEMKTEGSNNELRYACSKIKKTYEGVKNLILTQGNNNNDFVQAQITEGETKLRRDVRNFFELYKKVYNRQKKGRRLDIGKVLRDFPSLAKVYPQVDYKKKKVLLMTVHKAMYGIDPILGEKISLHDITEKEKKTLILLAYIIHSGFISGYQNRYGDNLKPPTNVYHRMTA
;
A
#
# COMPACT_ATOMS: atom_id res chain seq x y z
N MET A 1 14.62 44.76 15.74
CA MET A 1 14.65 43.35 15.31
C MET A 1 14.33 43.31 13.83
N ILE A 2 15.30 43.03 12.98
CA ILE A 2 15.07 42.87 11.54
C ILE A 2 14.46 41.48 11.37
N GLN A 3 13.18 41.40 11.03
CA GLN A 3 12.56 40.15 10.58
C GLN A 3 13.34 39.69 9.35
N ALA A 4 13.98 38.52 9.44
CA ALA A 4 14.65 37.93 8.28
C ALA A 4 13.60 37.79 7.16
N LYS A 5 13.88 38.44 6.02
CA LYS A 5 12.98 38.43 4.87
C LYS A 5 12.94 36.99 4.35
N GLU A 6 11.76 36.38 4.36
CA GLU A 6 11.60 35.00 3.86
C GLU A 6 12.06 34.92 2.41
N THR A 7 12.72 33.83 2.07
CA THR A 7 13.16 33.59 0.70
C THR A 7 11.94 33.32 -0.19
N TYR A 8 12.02 33.69 -1.47
CA TYR A 8 10.96 33.40 -2.45
C TYR A 8 10.56 31.90 -2.48
N LYS A 9 11.52 31.02 -2.18
CA LYS A 9 11.29 29.57 -2.09
C LYS A 9 10.39 29.21 -0.89
N GLU A 10 10.59 29.85 0.26
CA GLU A 10 9.77 29.65 1.46
C GLU A 10 8.35 30.20 1.26
N GLU A 11 8.22 31.37 0.64
CA GLU A 11 6.92 31.95 0.28
C GLU A 11 6.14 31.03 -0.68
N LEU A 12 6.78 30.54 -1.74
CA LEU A 12 6.17 29.59 -2.67
C LEU A 12 5.76 28.29 -1.97
N SER A 13 6.62 27.75 -1.09
CA SER A 13 6.31 26.55 -0.32
C SER A 13 5.07 26.75 0.56
N LYS A 14 4.98 27.89 1.27
CA LYS A 14 3.81 28.25 2.07
C LYS A 14 2.55 28.39 1.23
N HIS A 15 2.67 28.99 0.03
CA HIS A 15 1.54 29.12 -0.89
C HIS A 15 1.01 27.74 -1.33
N VAL A 16 1.91 26.85 -1.76
CA VAL A 16 1.57 25.48 -2.17
C VAL A 16 0.95 24.71 -0.99
N GLU A 17 1.53 24.81 0.20
CA GLU A 17 0.97 24.21 1.41
C GLU A 17 -0.44 24.75 1.71
N GLY A 18 -0.66 26.05 1.55
CA GLY A 18 -1.95 26.69 1.72
C GLY A 18 -3.02 26.20 0.73
N ILE A 19 -2.63 25.84 -0.50
CA ILE A 19 -3.54 25.20 -1.47
C ILE A 19 -3.96 23.81 -0.97
N PHE A 20 -2.99 22.95 -0.65
CA PHE A 20 -3.26 21.58 -0.23
C PHE A 20 -4.03 21.50 1.10
N LYS A 21 -3.80 22.44 2.03
CA LYS A 21 -4.58 22.54 3.28
C LYS A 21 -6.09 22.73 3.06
N LYS A 22 -6.52 23.22 1.89
CA LYS A 22 -7.94 23.36 1.54
C LYS A 22 -8.63 22.02 1.24
N TYR A 23 -7.88 20.93 1.05
CA TYR A 23 -8.42 19.61 0.70
C TYR A 23 -9.23 18.97 1.84
N VAL A 24 -9.24 19.59 3.03
CA VAL A 24 -10.12 19.20 4.16
C VAL A 24 -11.60 19.48 3.90
N LYS A 25 -11.91 20.35 2.92
CA LYS A 25 -13.30 20.64 2.54
C LYS A 25 -13.84 19.50 1.67
N PRO A 26 -15.06 18.99 1.92
CA PRO A 26 -15.68 17.98 1.07
C PRO A 26 -15.76 18.45 -0.40
N GLY A 27 -15.44 17.54 -1.33
CA GLY A 27 -15.52 17.80 -2.77
C GLY A 27 -14.31 17.28 -3.55
N LEU A 28 -14.36 17.42 -4.87
CA LEU A 28 -13.24 17.14 -5.77
C LEU A 28 -12.36 18.39 -5.87
N HIS A 29 -11.09 18.25 -5.47
CA HIS A 29 -10.08 19.30 -5.63
C HIS A 29 -9.14 18.91 -6.77
N ILE A 30 -9.00 19.79 -7.76
CA ILE A 30 -8.05 19.64 -8.86
C ILE A 30 -7.01 20.73 -8.70
N CYS A 31 -5.74 20.32 -8.68
CA CYS A 31 -4.62 21.25 -8.57
C CYS A 31 -3.58 20.88 -9.62
N ASP A 32 -3.35 21.82 -10.54
CA ASP A 32 -2.31 21.73 -11.53
C ASP A 32 -1.11 22.56 -11.09
N ILE A 33 -0.06 21.87 -10.64
CA ILE A 33 1.23 22.47 -10.29
C ILE A 33 2.28 21.75 -11.13
N ALA A 34 3.24 22.49 -11.67
CA ALA A 34 4.34 21.94 -12.47
C ALA A 34 5.18 20.89 -11.69
N THR A 35 5.87 20.00 -12.42
CA THR A 35 6.89 19.13 -11.83
C THR A 35 7.99 19.97 -11.17
N GLY A 36 8.54 19.50 -10.04
CA GLY A 36 9.47 20.29 -9.23
C GLY A 36 8.83 21.34 -8.32
N GLY A 37 7.53 21.64 -8.46
CA GLY A 37 6.81 22.61 -7.63
C GLY A 37 6.47 22.16 -6.19
N GLY A 38 7.20 21.21 -5.61
CA GLY A 38 7.03 20.82 -4.21
C GLY A 38 5.80 19.98 -3.86
N LYS A 39 5.04 19.47 -4.86
CA LYS A 39 3.82 18.67 -4.63
C LYS A 39 4.03 17.47 -3.70
N SER A 40 4.97 16.58 -4.03
CA SER A 40 5.18 15.33 -3.28
C SER A 40 5.65 15.59 -1.85
N TYR A 41 6.56 16.54 -1.67
CA TYR A 41 7.01 17.01 -0.36
C TYR A 41 5.82 17.50 0.48
N THR A 42 5.01 18.39 -0.09
CA THR A 42 3.87 19.00 0.62
C THR A 42 2.81 17.95 0.98
N ILE A 43 2.52 17.01 0.08
CA ILE A 43 1.61 15.89 0.35
C ILE A 43 2.18 15.01 1.47
N GLY A 44 3.46 14.64 1.43
CA GLY A 44 4.11 13.84 2.47
C GLY A 44 4.03 14.50 3.84
N LYS A 45 4.38 15.79 3.91
CA LYS A 45 4.29 16.62 5.12
C LYS A 45 2.86 16.67 5.68
N LEU A 46 1.89 17.09 4.85
CA LEU A 46 0.51 17.25 5.30
C LEU A 46 -0.17 15.92 5.65
N THR A 47 0.24 14.81 5.01
CA THR A 47 -0.20 13.46 5.38
C THR A 47 0.18 13.10 6.80
N CYS A 48 1.33 13.58 7.28
CA CYS A 48 1.82 13.32 8.62
C CYS A 48 1.33 14.35 9.65
N GLU A 49 1.30 15.64 9.31
CA GLU A 49 1.12 16.72 10.30
C GLU A 49 -0.29 17.33 10.36
N TYR A 50 -1.05 17.26 9.26
CA TYR A 50 -2.27 18.07 9.10
C TYR A 50 -3.52 17.24 8.81
N TYR A 51 -3.52 16.45 7.74
CA TYR A 51 -4.68 15.65 7.33
C TYR A 51 -5.18 14.67 8.41
N PRO A 52 -4.35 14.07 9.28
CA PRO A 52 -4.83 13.20 10.35
C PRO A 52 -5.74 13.89 11.37
N LYS A 53 -5.77 15.23 11.42
CA LYS A 53 -6.71 16.00 12.26
C LYS A 53 -8.12 16.05 11.67
N HIS A 54 -8.27 15.76 10.38
CA HIS A 54 -9.51 15.95 9.62
C HIS A 54 -10.08 14.65 9.03
N PHE A 55 -9.21 13.66 8.84
CA PHE A 55 -9.54 12.40 8.18
C PHE A 55 -9.10 11.22 9.04
N ASP A 56 -9.99 10.22 9.14
CA ASP A 56 -9.71 8.95 9.80
C ASP A 56 -8.80 8.06 8.95
N ARG A 57 -8.87 8.24 7.62
CA ARG A 57 -8.09 7.49 6.65
C ARG A 57 -7.65 8.37 5.48
N ILE A 58 -6.41 8.17 5.06
CA ILE A 58 -5.79 8.83 3.91
C ILE A 58 -5.36 7.74 2.94
N VAL A 59 -5.86 7.80 1.71
CA VAL A 59 -5.53 6.87 0.63
C VAL A 59 -4.81 7.65 -0.45
N ILE A 60 -3.57 7.28 -0.73
CA ILE A 60 -2.76 7.89 -1.79
C ILE A 60 -2.65 6.88 -2.93
N LEU A 61 -3.17 7.28 -4.08
CA LEU A 61 -3.18 6.50 -5.30
C LEU A 61 -2.15 7.06 -6.28
N CYS A 62 -1.23 6.22 -6.71
CA CYS A 62 -0.23 6.57 -7.72
C CYS A 62 -0.47 5.78 -9.01
N VAL A 63 -0.05 6.29 -10.15
CA VAL A 63 -0.22 5.56 -11.42
C VAL A 63 0.83 4.46 -11.65
N GLN A 64 1.98 4.53 -10.97
CA GLN A 64 3.10 3.61 -11.17
C GLN A 64 3.81 3.30 -9.84
N ASN A 65 4.46 2.14 -9.75
CA ASN A 65 5.22 1.71 -8.55
C ASN A 65 6.34 2.69 -8.18
N LYS A 66 7.06 3.24 -9.17
CA LYS A 66 8.12 4.24 -8.92
C LYS A 66 7.59 5.50 -8.22
N LEU A 67 6.34 5.88 -8.50
CA LEU A 67 5.68 7.01 -7.83
C LEU A 67 5.23 6.63 -6.41
N VAL A 68 4.77 5.39 -6.21
CA VAL A 68 4.51 4.84 -4.87
C VAL A 68 5.79 4.90 -4.02
N GLU A 69 6.91 4.40 -4.53
CA GLU A 69 8.19 4.46 -3.80
C GLU A 69 8.64 5.89 -3.51
N GLY A 70 8.54 6.79 -4.50
CA GLY A 70 8.87 8.19 -4.34
C GLY A 70 8.02 8.86 -3.26
N MET A 71 6.71 8.64 -3.29
CA MET A 71 5.79 9.17 -2.29
C MET A 71 6.01 8.55 -0.91
N ASN A 72 6.27 7.24 -0.84
CA ASN A 72 6.58 6.57 0.41
C ASN A 72 7.82 7.21 1.06
N ARG A 73 8.89 7.43 0.29
CA ARG A 73 10.09 8.12 0.79
C ARG A 73 9.80 9.55 1.28
N GLU A 74 8.91 10.28 0.62
CA GLU A 74 8.51 11.61 1.09
C GLU A 74 7.73 11.56 2.40
N ILE A 75 6.81 10.60 2.56
CA ILE A 75 6.07 10.39 3.83
C ILE A 75 7.04 9.98 4.94
N ASP A 76 7.98 9.08 4.67
CA ASP A 76 8.94 8.54 5.64
C ASP A 76 9.84 9.64 6.25
N ARG A 77 10.05 10.74 5.53
CA ARG A 77 10.79 11.91 6.06
C ARG A 77 10.07 12.61 7.21
N PHE A 78 8.74 12.48 7.29
CA PHE A 78 7.91 13.15 8.29
C PHE A 78 7.27 12.20 9.29
N ILE A 79 7.32 10.89 9.05
CA ILE A 79 6.89 9.90 10.03
C ILE A 79 7.74 10.01 11.29
N ASP A 80 7.11 9.83 12.45
CA ASP A 80 7.75 9.80 13.77
C ASP A 80 8.47 11.10 14.20
N LEU A 81 8.41 12.17 13.40
CA LEU A 81 8.83 13.51 13.84
C LEU A 81 7.91 14.07 14.95
N GLN A 82 8.41 15.07 15.67
CA GLN A 82 7.69 15.69 16.81
C GLN A 82 6.29 16.20 16.43
N ASP A 83 6.14 16.79 15.25
CA ASP A 83 4.88 17.33 14.74
C ASP A 83 4.02 16.28 14.00
N SER A 84 4.52 15.06 13.87
CA SER A 84 3.86 13.98 13.14
C SER A 84 2.75 13.34 13.95
N LEU A 85 1.58 13.25 13.35
CA LEU A 85 0.40 12.56 13.87
C LEU A 85 0.26 11.13 13.34
N ILE A 86 1.21 10.69 12.50
CA ILE A 86 1.28 9.36 11.92
C ILE A 86 2.54 8.66 12.41
N LYS A 87 2.36 7.43 12.88
CA LYS A 87 3.45 6.51 13.24
C LYS A 87 3.71 5.51 12.12
N GLU A 88 4.91 4.95 12.08
CA GLU A 88 5.30 3.99 11.03
C GLU A 88 4.32 2.80 10.94
N ASP A 89 3.83 2.30 12.06
CA ASP A 89 2.86 1.21 12.12
C ASP A 89 1.46 1.58 11.63
N GLN A 90 1.16 2.87 11.42
CA GLN A 90 -0.12 3.37 10.90
C GLN A 90 -0.11 3.58 9.38
N LYS A 91 1.05 3.46 8.72
CA LYS A 91 1.21 3.51 7.27
C LYS A 91 1.30 2.09 6.70
N LEU A 92 0.74 1.91 5.50
CA LEU A 92 0.88 0.67 4.74
C LEU A 92 1.02 0.96 3.24
N VAL A 93 2.10 0.46 2.65
CA VAL A 93 2.26 0.39 1.20
C VAL A 93 1.66 -0.93 0.71
N ILE A 94 0.69 -0.86 -0.20
CA ILE A 94 0.04 -2.04 -0.77
C ILE A 94 0.71 -2.40 -2.08
N GLU A 95 1.61 -3.37 -1.98
CA GLU A 95 2.43 -3.82 -3.09
C GLU A 95 1.80 -4.97 -3.88
N ASN A 96 2.44 -5.29 -5.00
CA ASN A 96 2.14 -6.50 -5.74
C ASN A 96 2.45 -7.74 -4.90
N ASN A 97 1.63 -8.77 -5.08
CA ASN A 97 1.72 -10.00 -4.30
C ASN A 97 3.11 -10.66 -4.44
N THR A 98 3.68 -10.61 -5.64
CA THR A 98 5.05 -11.07 -5.94
C THR A 98 6.12 -10.28 -5.21
N GLU A 99 5.96 -8.96 -5.06
CA GLU A 99 6.92 -8.12 -4.32
C GLU A 99 6.83 -8.37 -2.81
N VAL A 100 5.62 -8.57 -2.30
CA VAL A 100 5.38 -8.93 -0.90
C VAL A 100 6.10 -10.23 -0.55
N ILE A 101 5.99 -11.28 -1.38
CA ILE A 101 6.66 -12.56 -1.10
C ILE A 101 8.18 -12.46 -1.27
N LYS A 102 8.69 -11.70 -2.25
CA LYS A 102 10.13 -11.44 -2.42
C LYS A 102 10.73 -10.82 -1.16
N LYS A 103 10.13 -9.72 -0.66
CA LYS A 103 10.54 -9.09 0.60
C LYS A 103 10.45 -10.04 1.79
N ALA A 104 9.42 -10.89 1.84
CA ALA A 104 9.26 -11.84 2.92
C ALA A 104 10.36 -12.92 2.93
N ILE A 105 10.86 -13.30 1.76
CA ILE A 105 12.02 -14.20 1.60
C ILE A 105 13.31 -13.47 2.00
N ASP A 106 13.53 -12.25 1.50
CA ASP A 106 14.75 -11.48 1.78
C ASP A 106 14.92 -11.16 3.27
N THR A 107 13.81 -10.96 3.98
CA THR A 107 13.80 -10.68 5.42
C THR A 107 13.70 -11.92 6.31
N ASP A 108 13.68 -13.12 5.71
CA ASP A 108 13.45 -14.41 6.36
C ASP A 108 12.15 -14.48 7.19
N SER A 109 11.21 -13.56 6.94
CA SER A 109 9.97 -13.44 7.71
C SER A 109 9.00 -14.58 7.42
N PHE A 110 9.02 -15.14 6.20
CA PHE A 110 8.20 -16.30 5.86
C PHE A 110 8.66 -17.56 6.59
N ARG A 111 9.97 -17.77 6.71
CA ARG A 111 10.51 -18.90 7.47
C ARG A 111 10.09 -18.82 8.94
N ARG A 112 10.24 -17.65 9.57
CA ARG A 112 9.77 -17.40 10.94
C ARG A 112 8.26 -17.61 11.08
N PHE A 113 7.49 -17.31 10.05
CA PHE A 113 6.06 -17.58 10.03
C PHE A 113 5.74 -19.07 10.00
N ILE A 114 6.46 -19.88 9.22
CA ILE A 114 6.35 -21.35 9.24
C ILE A 114 6.71 -21.90 10.62
N GLU A 115 7.81 -21.44 11.22
CA GLU A 115 8.25 -21.87 12.56
C GLU A 115 7.18 -21.55 13.62
N GLN A 116 6.52 -20.39 13.53
CA GLN A 116 5.38 -20.04 14.38
C GLN A 116 4.19 -20.98 14.18
N ILE A 117 3.89 -21.37 12.93
CA ILE A 117 2.86 -22.36 12.65
C ILE A 117 3.19 -23.71 13.32
N GLU A 118 4.40 -24.22 13.10
CA GLU A 118 4.85 -25.50 13.67
C GLU A 118 4.80 -25.49 15.21
N HIS A 119 5.29 -24.41 15.83
CA HIS A 119 5.22 -24.22 17.29
C HIS A 119 3.79 -24.23 17.80
N ARG A 120 2.89 -23.46 17.18
CA ARG A 120 1.48 -23.39 17.60
C ARG A 120 0.75 -24.71 17.45
N ILE A 121 1.03 -25.48 16.40
CA ILE A 121 0.47 -26.83 16.24
C ILE A 121 0.98 -27.74 17.35
N GLY A 122 2.26 -27.62 17.74
CA GLY A 122 2.87 -28.39 18.84
C GLY A 122 2.22 -28.14 20.21
N GLU A 123 1.76 -26.93 20.48
CA GLU A 123 1.07 -26.57 21.74
C GLU A 123 -0.37 -27.10 21.83
N MET A 124 -0.96 -27.57 20.73
CA MET A 124 -2.37 -28.00 20.69
C MET A 124 -2.54 -29.43 21.26
N LYS A 125 -3.40 -29.57 22.27
CA LYS A 125 -3.59 -30.82 23.04
C LYS A 125 -4.33 -31.98 22.32
N THR A 126 -4.86 -31.79 21.12
CA THR A 126 -5.69 -32.81 20.42
C THR A 126 -4.94 -33.47 19.26
N GLU A 127 -4.43 -34.68 19.47
CA GLU A 127 -3.57 -35.40 18.52
C GLU A 127 -4.20 -35.61 17.13
N GLY A 128 -5.50 -35.93 17.04
CA GLY A 128 -6.14 -36.24 15.75
C GLY A 128 -6.24 -35.06 14.78
N SER A 129 -6.66 -33.87 15.26
CA SER A 129 -6.77 -32.65 14.43
C SER A 129 -5.41 -31.98 14.15
N ASN A 130 -4.37 -32.36 14.89
CA ASN A 130 -3.02 -31.85 14.66
C ASN A 130 -2.43 -32.41 13.36
N ASN A 131 -2.80 -33.63 12.95
CA ASN A 131 -2.27 -34.25 11.73
C ASN A 131 -2.68 -33.51 10.46
N GLU A 132 -3.93 -33.07 10.35
CA GLU A 132 -4.40 -32.26 9.22
C GLU A 132 -3.68 -30.90 9.16
N LEU A 133 -3.47 -30.26 10.32
CA LEU A 133 -2.73 -29.00 10.42
C LEU A 133 -1.25 -29.17 10.06
N ARG A 134 -0.61 -30.27 10.51
CA ARG A 134 0.77 -30.62 10.14
C ARG A 134 0.90 -30.85 8.64
N TYR A 135 -0.06 -31.55 8.04
CA TYR A 135 -0.10 -31.76 6.59
C TYR A 135 -0.25 -30.44 5.83
N ALA A 136 -1.17 -29.57 6.25
CA ALA A 136 -1.34 -28.24 5.67
C ALA A 136 -0.06 -27.38 5.82
N CYS A 137 0.60 -27.42 6.97
CA CYS A 137 1.88 -26.73 7.20
C CYS A 137 2.99 -27.27 6.28
N SER A 138 3.11 -28.60 6.14
CA SER A 138 4.06 -29.24 5.23
C SER A 138 3.83 -28.81 3.77
N LYS A 139 2.56 -28.68 3.35
CA LYS A 139 2.20 -28.18 2.02
C LYS A 139 2.64 -26.73 1.82
N ILE A 140 2.41 -25.85 2.80
CA ILE A 140 2.89 -24.46 2.78
C ILE A 140 4.42 -24.45 2.63
N LYS A 141 5.13 -25.22 3.44
CA LYS A 141 6.60 -25.31 3.43
C LYS A 141 7.12 -25.75 2.05
N LYS A 142 6.52 -26.78 1.45
CA LYS A 142 6.89 -27.27 0.10
C LYS A 142 6.65 -26.21 -0.97
N THR A 143 5.48 -25.54 -0.95
CA THR A 143 5.17 -24.48 -1.91
C THR A 143 6.11 -23.28 -1.73
N TYR A 144 6.40 -22.89 -0.48
CA TYR A 144 7.32 -21.81 -0.14
C TYR A 144 8.74 -22.07 -0.66
N GLU A 145 9.32 -23.24 -0.40
CA GLU A 145 10.66 -23.58 -0.91
C GLU A 145 10.71 -23.57 -2.44
N GLY A 146 9.65 -24.02 -3.11
CA GLY A 146 9.53 -23.93 -4.57
C GLY A 146 9.57 -22.47 -5.07
N VAL A 147 8.77 -21.59 -4.46
CA VAL A 147 8.74 -20.15 -4.81
C VAL A 147 10.07 -19.46 -4.50
N LYS A 148 10.67 -19.76 -3.34
CA LYS A 148 11.96 -19.24 -2.92
C LYS A 148 13.05 -19.60 -3.91
N ASN A 149 13.12 -20.87 -4.32
CA ASN A 149 14.11 -21.31 -5.31
C ASN A 149 13.91 -20.60 -6.66
N LEU A 150 12.68 -20.45 -7.14
CA LEU A 150 12.40 -19.70 -8.38
C LEU A 150 12.86 -18.24 -8.30
N ILE A 151 12.61 -17.56 -7.18
CA ILE A 151 13.04 -16.17 -6.97
C ILE A 151 14.57 -16.07 -6.93
N LEU A 152 15.24 -17.00 -6.22
CA LEU A 152 16.71 -17.06 -6.19
C LEU A 152 17.31 -17.34 -7.57
N THR A 153 16.69 -18.21 -8.37
CA THR A 153 17.12 -18.50 -9.75
C THR A 153 16.87 -17.32 -10.70
N GLN A 154 15.80 -16.55 -10.50
CA GLN A 154 15.53 -15.36 -11.31
C GLN A 154 16.66 -14.32 -11.18
N GLY A 155 17.19 -14.11 -9.97
CA GLY A 155 18.20 -13.08 -9.71
C GLY A 155 17.75 -11.70 -10.23
N ASN A 156 18.64 -11.00 -10.93
CA ASN A 156 18.33 -9.73 -11.60
C ASN A 156 17.83 -9.88 -13.04
N ASN A 157 17.65 -11.12 -13.53
CA ASN A 157 17.24 -11.37 -14.90
C ASN A 157 15.71 -11.26 -15.01
N ASN A 158 15.23 -10.26 -15.75
CA ASN A 158 13.82 -10.08 -16.09
C ASN A 158 13.38 -11.10 -17.16
N ASN A 159 13.33 -12.39 -16.78
CA ASN A 159 12.76 -13.44 -17.60
C ASN A 159 11.24 -13.55 -17.32
N ASP A 160 10.43 -13.19 -18.31
CA ASP A 160 8.96 -13.20 -18.22
C ASP A 160 8.39 -14.59 -17.88
N PHE A 161 9.01 -15.67 -18.39
CA PHE A 161 8.59 -17.03 -18.09
C PHE A 161 8.79 -17.35 -16.60
N VAL A 162 9.95 -17.02 -16.04
CA VAL A 162 10.24 -17.24 -14.62
C VAL A 162 9.33 -16.38 -13.76
N GLN A 163 9.05 -15.14 -14.18
CA GLN A 163 8.13 -14.25 -13.47
C GLN A 163 6.69 -14.80 -13.45
N ALA A 164 6.23 -15.43 -14.54
CA ALA A 164 4.95 -16.11 -14.59
C ALA A 164 4.89 -17.30 -13.62
N GLN A 165 5.94 -18.12 -13.58
CA GLN A 165 6.07 -19.25 -12.64
C GLN A 165 6.07 -18.79 -11.17
N ILE A 166 6.77 -17.69 -10.87
CA ILE A 166 6.76 -17.07 -9.53
C ILE A 166 5.35 -16.61 -9.17
N THR A 167 4.64 -15.98 -10.11
CA THR A 167 3.27 -15.49 -9.88
C THR A 167 2.29 -16.64 -9.61
N GLU A 168 2.40 -17.74 -10.35
CA GLU A 168 1.60 -18.94 -10.13
C GLU A 168 1.92 -19.60 -8.78
N GLY A 169 3.21 -19.74 -8.47
CA GLY A 169 3.67 -20.28 -7.20
C GLY A 169 3.21 -19.44 -6.00
N GLU A 170 3.28 -18.11 -6.11
CA GLU A 170 2.78 -17.17 -5.10
C GLU A 170 1.27 -17.31 -4.91
N THR A 171 0.50 -17.41 -6.00
CA THR A 171 -0.95 -17.61 -5.95
C THR A 171 -1.30 -18.92 -5.23
N LYS A 172 -0.57 -19.99 -5.54
CA LYS A 172 -0.70 -21.29 -4.86
C LYS A 172 -0.34 -21.19 -3.38
N LEU A 173 0.72 -20.47 -3.04
CA LEU A 173 1.18 -20.27 -1.67
C LEU A 173 0.11 -19.53 -0.83
N ARG A 174 -0.45 -18.43 -1.34
CA ARG A 174 -1.56 -17.72 -0.68
C ARG A 174 -2.73 -18.65 -0.42
N ARG A 175 -3.11 -19.49 -1.39
CA ARG A 175 -4.19 -20.46 -1.26
C ARG A 175 -3.89 -21.49 -0.17
N ASP A 176 -2.67 -22.02 -0.13
CA ASP A 176 -2.27 -22.98 0.90
C ASP A 176 -2.30 -22.34 2.31
N VAL A 177 -1.87 -21.08 2.43
CA VAL A 177 -1.98 -20.30 3.68
C VAL A 177 -3.43 -20.06 4.09
N ARG A 178 -4.33 -19.71 3.16
CA ARG A 178 -5.76 -19.56 3.46
C ARG A 178 -6.36 -20.85 3.98
N ASN A 179 -6.13 -21.95 3.26
CA ASN A 179 -6.65 -23.27 3.64
C ASN A 179 -6.17 -23.68 5.03
N PHE A 180 -4.91 -23.38 5.36
CA PHE A 180 -4.38 -23.58 6.71
C PHE A 180 -5.17 -22.79 7.76
N PHE A 181 -5.41 -21.49 7.55
CA PHE A 181 -6.14 -20.68 8.52
C PHE A 181 -7.63 -21.02 8.63
N GLU A 182 -8.26 -21.48 7.55
CA GLU A 182 -9.62 -22.02 7.58
C GLU A 182 -9.68 -23.28 8.44
N LEU A 183 -8.72 -24.20 8.26
CA LEU A 183 -8.61 -25.40 9.08
C LEU A 183 -8.30 -25.05 10.53
N TYR A 184 -7.33 -24.17 10.78
CA TYR A 184 -6.96 -23.70 12.11
C TYR A 184 -8.17 -23.11 12.84
N LYS A 185 -8.97 -22.28 12.17
CA LYS A 185 -10.21 -21.73 12.71
C LYS A 185 -11.23 -22.82 13.08
N LYS A 186 -11.38 -23.86 12.25
CA LYS A 186 -12.28 -25.00 12.54
C LYS A 186 -11.82 -25.75 13.80
N VAL A 187 -10.52 -26.06 13.91
CA VAL A 187 -9.96 -26.77 15.07
C VAL A 187 -10.06 -25.91 16.34
N TYR A 188 -9.70 -24.63 16.26
CA TYR A 188 -9.80 -23.68 17.38
C TYR A 188 -11.24 -23.57 17.92
N ASN A 189 -12.22 -23.41 17.03
CA ASN A 189 -13.64 -23.28 17.41
C ASN A 189 -14.19 -24.55 18.09
N ARG A 190 -13.75 -25.75 17.66
CA ARG A 190 -14.10 -27.03 18.30
C ARG A 190 -13.57 -27.10 19.74
N GLN A 191 -12.33 -26.69 19.95
CA GLN A 191 -11.68 -26.74 21.27
C GLN A 191 -12.25 -25.72 22.28
N LYS A 192 -12.61 -24.51 21.81
CA LYS A 192 -12.98 -23.37 22.68
C LYS A 192 -14.49 -23.16 22.84
N LYS A 193 -15.32 -24.21 22.64
CA LYS A 193 -16.78 -24.24 22.91
C LYS A 193 -17.49 -22.90 22.64
N GLY A 194 -17.42 -22.39 21.40
CA GLY A 194 -18.20 -21.23 20.96
C GLY A 194 -17.47 -19.88 20.87
N ARG A 195 -16.19 -19.79 21.27
CA ARG A 195 -15.41 -18.55 21.09
C ARG A 195 -14.88 -18.45 19.65
N ARG A 196 -15.48 -17.59 18.82
CA ARG A 196 -15.07 -17.35 17.43
C ARG A 196 -13.66 -16.76 17.38
N LEU A 197 -12.78 -17.36 16.58
CA LEU A 197 -11.44 -16.84 16.31
C LEU A 197 -11.52 -15.48 15.59
N ASP A 198 -11.05 -14.42 16.23
CA ASP A 198 -10.92 -13.08 15.66
C ASP A 198 -9.54 -12.86 15.02
N ILE A 199 -9.47 -11.95 14.02
CA ILE A 199 -8.21 -11.63 13.32
C ILE A 199 -7.16 -11.10 14.29
N GLY A 200 -7.55 -10.33 15.31
CA GLY A 200 -6.64 -9.81 16.32
C GLY A 200 -5.95 -10.94 17.10
N LYS A 201 -6.68 -12.01 17.45
CA LYS A 201 -6.09 -13.21 18.07
C LYS A 201 -5.13 -13.91 17.12
N VAL A 202 -5.48 -14.06 15.84
CA VAL A 202 -4.58 -14.65 14.84
C VAL A 202 -3.28 -13.87 14.75
N LEU A 203 -3.34 -12.54 14.67
CA LEU A 203 -2.14 -11.70 14.60
C LEU A 203 -1.30 -11.72 15.89
N ARG A 204 -1.91 -11.97 17.05
CA ARG A 204 -1.17 -12.21 18.30
C ARG A 204 -0.49 -13.58 18.32
N ASP A 205 -1.14 -14.59 17.75
CA ASP A 205 -0.61 -15.96 17.72
C ASP A 205 0.48 -16.15 16.66
N PHE A 206 0.36 -15.40 15.55
CA PHE A 206 1.25 -15.43 14.39
C PHE A 206 1.72 -14.02 14.04
N PRO A 207 2.55 -13.37 14.86
CA PRO A 207 2.98 -11.99 14.62
C PRO A 207 3.78 -11.83 13.32
N SER A 208 4.44 -12.88 12.83
CA SER A 208 5.13 -12.83 11.53
C SER A 208 4.15 -12.75 10.36
N LEU A 209 2.86 -13.09 10.54
CA LEU A 209 1.87 -13.02 9.46
C LEU A 209 1.72 -11.60 8.90
N ALA A 210 1.74 -10.58 9.76
CA ALA A 210 1.68 -9.18 9.31
C ALA A 210 2.97 -8.72 8.62
N LYS A 211 4.09 -9.42 8.80
CA LYS A 211 5.34 -9.16 8.06
C LYS A 211 5.31 -9.81 6.68
N VAL A 212 4.78 -11.04 6.62
CA VAL A 212 4.66 -11.81 5.37
C VAL A 212 3.54 -11.26 4.49
N TYR A 213 2.39 -10.92 5.07
CA TYR A 213 1.24 -10.38 4.36
C TYR A 213 0.75 -9.10 5.04
N PRO A 214 1.43 -7.95 4.83
CA PRO A 214 1.10 -6.69 5.50
C PRO A 214 -0.35 -6.22 5.35
N GLN A 215 -0.99 -6.63 4.27
CA GLN A 215 -2.38 -6.33 3.92
C GLN A 215 -3.38 -6.92 4.93
N VAL A 216 -3.00 -7.92 5.74
CA VAL A 216 -3.86 -8.53 6.76
C VAL A 216 -4.31 -7.52 7.82
N ASP A 217 -3.50 -6.50 8.10
CA ASP A 217 -3.74 -5.50 9.15
C ASP A 217 -4.19 -4.15 8.58
N TYR A 218 -4.64 -4.10 7.32
CA TYR A 218 -4.99 -2.84 6.64
C TYR A 218 -6.01 -1.98 7.40
N LYS A 219 -6.95 -2.61 8.13
CA LYS A 219 -8.02 -1.90 8.85
C LYS A 219 -7.49 -0.93 9.90
N LYS A 220 -6.34 -1.24 10.52
CA LYS A 220 -5.70 -0.40 11.54
C LYS A 220 -4.86 0.72 10.94
N LYS A 221 -4.62 0.69 9.63
CA LYS A 221 -3.77 1.64 8.94
C LYS A 221 -4.56 2.90 8.64
N LYS A 222 -3.97 4.05 9.00
CA LYS A 222 -4.49 5.38 8.71
C LYS A 222 -4.08 5.84 7.32
N VAL A 223 -2.87 5.49 6.89
CA VAL A 223 -2.34 5.87 5.57
C VAL A 223 -2.18 4.62 4.72
N LEU A 224 -2.86 4.58 3.58
CA LEU A 224 -2.74 3.54 2.58
C LEU A 224 -2.13 4.14 1.31
N LEU A 225 -1.03 3.57 0.83
CA LEU A 225 -0.34 4.03 -0.37
C LEU A 225 -0.28 2.87 -1.37
N MET A 226 -0.80 3.07 -2.58
CA MET A 226 -0.89 2.00 -3.57
C MET A 226 -0.99 2.54 -4.99
N THR A 227 -0.92 1.64 -5.97
CA THR A 227 -1.22 2.00 -7.35
C THR A 227 -2.72 2.04 -7.62
N VAL A 228 -3.15 2.86 -8.59
CA VAL A 228 -4.54 2.84 -9.10
C VAL A 228 -4.93 1.43 -9.55
N HIS A 229 -4.03 0.75 -10.25
CA HIS A 229 -4.23 -0.64 -10.67
C HIS A 229 -4.57 -1.53 -9.47
N LYS A 230 -3.82 -1.45 -8.35
CA LYS A 230 -4.12 -2.24 -7.15
C LYS A 230 -5.46 -1.90 -6.51
N ALA A 231 -5.81 -0.62 -6.45
CA ALA A 231 -7.10 -0.19 -5.92
C ALA A 231 -8.28 -0.73 -6.74
N MET A 232 -8.13 -0.85 -8.07
CA MET A 232 -9.18 -1.31 -8.98
C MET A 232 -9.37 -2.83 -8.98
N TYR A 233 -8.28 -3.61 -8.99
CA TYR A 233 -8.35 -5.08 -9.01
C TYR A 233 -8.57 -5.72 -7.63
N GLY A 234 -8.55 -4.89 -6.58
CA GLY A 234 -8.79 -5.29 -5.22
C GLY A 234 -7.52 -5.71 -4.47
N ILE A 235 -7.57 -5.51 -3.16
CA ILE A 235 -6.53 -5.85 -2.20
C ILE A 235 -6.90 -7.17 -1.56
N ASP A 236 -5.93 -8.07 -1.46
CA ASP A 236 -6.16 -9.41 -0.94
C ASP A 236 -5.52 -9.60 0.45
N PRO A 237 -6.29 -9.45 1.54
CA PRO A 237 -5.74 -9.47 2.91
C PRO A 237 -5.37 -10.87 3.40
N ILE A 238 -5.46 -11.91 2.56
CA ILE A 238 -5.32 -13.35 2.90
C ILE A 238 -6.44 -13.87 3.80
N LEU A 239 -6.62 -13.30 4.99
CA LEU A 239 -7.56 -13.77 6.02
C LEU A 239 -9.00 -13.26 5.87
N GLY A 240 -9.32 -12.63 4.74
CA GLY A 240 -10.63 -12.05 4.49
C GLY A 240 -10.96 -11.99 3.01
N GLU A 241 -12.14 -11.45 2.72
CA GLU A 241 -12.57 -11.17 1.36
C GLU A 241 -11.69 -10.11 0.71
N LYS A 242 -11.65 -10.13 -0.64
CA LYS A 242 -10.98 -9.08 -1.40
C LYS A 242 -11.64 -7.74 -1.12
N ILE A 243 -10.82 -6.72 -0.96
CA ILE A 243 -11.23 -5.37 -0.58
C ILE A 243 -11.12 -4.49 -1.82
N SER A 244 -12.19 -3.82 -2.20
CA SER A 244 -12.21 -2.78 -3.22
C SER A 244 -12.02 -1.40 -2.61
N LEU A 245 -11.79 -0.38 -3.44
CA LEU A 245 -11.69 1.01 -2.96
C LEU A 245 -12.95 1.46 -2.20
N HIS A 246 -14.13 0.97 -2.57
CA HIS A 246 -15.39 1.27 -1.88
C HIS A 246 -15.42 0.74 -0.43
N ASP A 247 -14.79 -0.41 -0.19
CA ASP A 247 -14.71 -1.02 1.14
C ASP A 247 -13.73 -0.26 2.06
N ILE A 248 -12.80 0.51 1.47
CA ILE A 248 -11.86 1.35 2.21
C ILE A 248 -12.54 2.63 2.72
N THR A 249 -13.52 3.15 1.97
CA THR A 249 -14.35 4.31 2.34
C THR A 249 -15.51 3.85 3.23
N GLU A 250 -15.22 3.51 4.49
CA GLU A 250 -16.24 3.10 5.46
C GLU A 250 -17.25 4.24 5.71
N LYS A 251 -18.56 3.94 5.78
CA LYS A 251 -19.66 4.94 5.82
C LYS A 251 -19.55 5.99 6.94
N GLU A 252 -18.87 5.67 8.03
CA GLU A 252 -18.72 6.55 9.20
C GLU A 252 -17.33 7.22 9.30
N LYS A 253 -16.42 6.91 8.38
CA LYS A 253 -15.03 7.44 8.40
C LYS A 253 -14.81 8.49 7.33
N LYS A 254 -14.27 9.63 7.73
CA LYS A 254 -13.82 10.67 6.80
C LYS A 254 -12.56 10.18 6.10
N THR A 255 -12.67 9.91 4.81
CA THR A 255 -11.56 9.41 3.99
C THR A 255 -11.11 10.47 3.00
N LEU A 256 -9.81 10.79 3.00
CA LEU A 256 -9.17 11.58 1.97
C LEU A 256 -8.58 10.65 0.91
N ILE A 257 -8.94 10.84 -0.37
CA ILE A 257 -8.33 10.12 -1.48
C ILE A 257 -7.50 11.12 -2.30
N LEU A 258 -6.19 10.90 -2.36
CA LEU A 258 -5.25 11.70 -3.14
C LEU A 258 -4.80 10.91 -4.37
N LEU A 259 -5.17 11.37 -5.56
CA LEU A 259 -4.63 10.83 -6.80
C LEU A 259 -3.37 11.60 -7.18
N ALA A 260 -2.21 11.02 -6.90
CA ALA A 260 -0.91 11.54 -7.30
C ALA A 260 -0.60 11.12 -8.74
N TYR A 261 -1.07 11.92 -9.69
CA TYR A 261 -0.71 11.80 -11.09
C TYR A 261 0.48 12.74 -11.38
N ILE A 262 1.60 12.20 -11.84
CA ILE A 262 2.61 13.02 -12.51
C ILE A 262 2.33 12.90 -14.01
N ILE A 263 1.81 13.97 -14.60
CA ILE A 263 1.92 14.15 -16.04
C ILE A 263 3.40 14.42 -16.29
N HIS A 264 4.16 13.40 -16.69
CA HIS A 264 5.43 13.66 -17.34
C HIS A 264 5.10 14.46 -18.60
N SER A 265 5.80 15.56 -18.88
CA SER A 265 5.66 16.30 -20.14
C SER A 265 5.82 15.41 -21.38
N GLY A 266 6.54 14.28 -21.26
CA GLY A 266 6.62 13.23 -22.28
C GLY A 266 5.33 12.44 -22.54
N PHE A 267 4.39 12.41 -21.58
CA PHE A 267 3.09 11.73 -21.72
C PHE A 267 2.09 12.59 -22.51
N ILE A 268 2.11 13.92 -22.33
CA ILE A 268 1.37 14.85 -23.21
C ILE A 268 2.05 14.92 -24.59
N SER A 269 3.38 14.98 -24.66
CA SER A 269 4.11 14.97 -25.95
C SER A 269 3.81 13.72 -26.78
N GLY A 270 3.73 12.54 -26.15
CA GLY A 270 3.33 11.30 -26.84
C GLY A 270 1.86 11.21 -27.20
N TYR A 271 0.99 12.02 -26.56
CA TYR A 271 -0.44 12.16 -26.91
C TYR A 271 -0.64 13.19 -28.02
N GLN A 272 0.07 14.32 -27.99
CA GLN A 272 0.13 15.31 -29.08
C GLN A 272 0.70 14.70 -30.36
N ASN A 273 1.69 13.81 -30.25
CA ASN A 273 2.25 13.10 -31.40
C ASN A 273 1.39 11.93 -31.91
N ARG A 274 0.45 11.40 -31.10
CA ARG A 274 -0.48 10.32 -31.52
C ARG A 274 -1.84 10.83 -31.99
N TYR A 275 -2.26 11.99 -31.51
CA TYR A 275 -3.47 12.69 -31.94
C TYR A 275 -3.03 14.07 -32.40
N GLY A 276 -2.61 14.14 -33.66
CA GLY A 276 -1.95 15.30 -34.25
C GLY A 276 -2.63 16.64 -33.97
N ASP A 277 -1.79 17.62 -33.64
CA ASP A 277 -1.92 19.07 -33.83
C ASP A 277 -3.21 19.57 -34.50
N ASN A 278 -4.31 19.70 -33.74
CA ASN A 278 -5.42 20.58 -34.12
C ASN A 278 -5.93 21.48 -32.99
N LEU A 279 -5.17 21.61 -31.90
CA LEU A 279 -5.39 22.68 -30.92
C LEU A 279 -4.17 23.59 -30.93
N LYS A 280 -4.13 24.51 -31.91
CA LYS A 280 -3.28 25.69 -31.79
C LYS A 280 -3.72 26.46 -30.52
N PRO A 281 -2.79 26.90 -29.66
CA PRO A 281 -3.14 27.82 -28.59
C PRO A 281 -3.63 29.13 -29.24
N PRO A 282 -4.66 29.80 -28.70
CA PRO A 282 -4.98 31.15 -29.15
C PRO A 282 -3.78 32.02 -28.80
N THR A 283 -3.03 32.43 -29.82
CA THR A 283 -2.02 33.47 -29.72
C THR A 283 -2.71 34.75 -29.25
N ASN A 284 -2.19 35.33 -28.17
CA ASN A 284 -2.53 36.68 -27.73
C ASN A 284 -2.40 37.66 -28.91
N VAL A 285 -3.53 38.09 -29.47
CA VAL A 285 -3.58 39.25 -30.34
C VAL A 285 -4.01 40.44 -29.49
N TYR A 286 -3.03 41.26 -29.10
CA TYR A 286 -3.28 42.62 -28.67
C TYR A 286 -3.92 43.39 -29.83
N HIS A 287 -5.22 43.71 -29.73
CA HIS A 287 -5.78 44.82 -30.50
C HIS A 287 -6.00 46.00 -29.56
N ARG A 288 -5.16 47.03 -29.73
CA ARG A 288 -5.47 48.41 -29.37
C ARG A 288 -6.78 48.79 -30.04
N MET A 289 -7.79 49.16 -29.27
CA MET A 289 -8.85 50.04 -29.74
C MET A 289 -8.44 51.47 -29.41
N THR A 290 -8.03 52.21 -30.44
CA THR A 290 -7.98 53.67 -30.42
C THR A 290 -9.26 54.20 -31.06
N ALA A 291 -9.93 55.09 -30.31
CA ALA A 291 -11.05 55.99 -30.65
C ALA A 291 -12.30 55.36 -31.29
#